data_AF-X1UZP1-F1
#
_entry.id   AF-X1UZP1-F1
#
_cell.length_a   1.000
_cell.length_b   1.000
_cell.length_c   1.000
_cell.angle_alpha   90.00
_cell.angle_beta   90.00
_cell.angle_gamma   90.00
#
_symmetry.space_group_name_H-M   'P 1'
#
loop_
_entity.id
_entity.type
_entity.pdbx_description
1 polymer ?
#
loop_
_entity_poly.entity_id
_entity_poly.type
_entity_poly.pdbx_seq_one_letter_code
_entity_poly.pdbx_strand_id
1 'polypeptide(L)'
;MFRQNDQPSLITFEAELSEKQRKLLDHSKEKWFNKLILRNINENDFKSLYSEIASRPNVAVNILVSALILKELRGISYDELMESVMFDLRFKVALGLVNIG
;
A
#
# COMPACT_ATOMS: atom_id res chain seq x y z
N MET A 1 -8.95 15.97 10.52
CA MET A 1 -7.67 16.65 10.18
C MET A 1 -6.78 15.74 9.35
N PHE A 2 -6.33 16.21 8.19
CA PHE A 2 -5.37 15.52 7.33
C PHE A 2 -4.00 15.42 8.01
N ARG A 3 -3.45 14.20 8.12
CA ARG A 3 -2.09 13.96 8.63
C ARG A 3 -1.38 13.06 7.63
N GLN A 4 -0.26 13.55 7.09
CA GLN A 4 0.59 12.80 6.19
C GLN A 4 1.22 11.61 6.93
N ASN A 5 1.24 10.45 6.28
CA ASN A 5 1.73 9.22 6.89
C ASN A 5 3.27 9.13 6.80
N ASP A 6 3.97 9.61 7.83
CA ASP A 6 5.44 9.72 7.83
C ASP A 6 6.17 8.77 8.81
N GLN A 7 5.47 7.82 9.44
CA GLN A 7 6.09 6.89 10.42
C GLN A 7 6.38 5.51 9.81
N PRO A 8 7.64 5.18 9.47
CA PRO A 8 7.99 3.82 9.06
C PRO A 8 8.05 2.87 10.28
N SER A 9 7.48 1.67 10.13
CA SER A 9 7.68 0.58 11.09
C SER A 9 9.15 0.17 11.14
N LEU A 10 9.69 -0.02 12.34
CA LEU A 10 11.11 -0.38 12.56
C LEU A 10 11.43 -1.81 12.11
N ILE A 11 10.45 -2.70 12.06
CA ILE A 11 10.57 -4.08 11.59
C ILE A 11 9.53 -4.29 10.50
N THR A 12 9.98 -4.72 9.33
CA THR A 12 9.12 -5.02 8.17
C THR A 12 9.37 -6.46 7.73
N PHE A 13 8.37 -7.13 7.15
CA PHE A 13 8.60 -8.48 6.61
C PHE A 13 9.68 -8.50 5.51
N GLU A 14 9.89 -7.39 4.80
CA GLU A 14 10.96 -7.29 3.80
C GLU A 14 12.35 -7.48 4.43
N ALA A 15 12.52 -7.13 5.72
CA ALA A 15 13.76 -7.32 6.45
C ALA A 15 14.05 -8.80 6.76
N GLU A 16 13.02 -9.63 6.87
CA GLU A 16 13.11 -11.07 7.14
C GLU A 16 13.44 -11.89 5.89
N LEU A 17 13.29 -11.31 4.70
CA LEU A 17 13.59 -11.97 3.44
C LEU A 17 15.10 -12.25 3.29
N SER A 18 15.47 -13.37 2.68
CA SER A 18 16.86 -13.61 2.27
C SER A 18 17.35 -12.54 1.29
N GLU A 19 18.67 -12.33 1.17
CA GLU A 19 19.24 -11.37 0.22
C GLU A 19 18.78 -11.63 -1.23
N LYS A 20 18.69 -12.91 -1.61
CA LYS A 20 18.19 -13.32 -2.93
C LYS A 20 16.72 -12.92 -3.13
N GLN A 21 15.87 -13.14 -2.13
CA GLN A 21 14.46 -12.74 -2.19
C GLN A 21 14.30 -11.22 -2.26
N ARG A 22 15.09 -10.46 -1.50
CA ARG A 22 15.09 -8.98 -1.56
C ARG A 22 15.45 -8.47 -2.95
N LYS A 23 16.52 -8.98 -3.55
CA LYS A 23 16.91 -8.61 -4.93
C LYS A 23 15.79 -8.90 -5.94
N LEU A 24 15.14 -10.07 -5.84
CA LEU A 24 14.00 -10.39 -6.70
C LEU A 24 12.81 -9.45 -6.47
N LEU A 25 12.55 -9.09 -5.21
CA LEU A 25 11.48 -8.17 -4.85
C LEU A 25 11.77 -6.76 -5.38
N ASP A 26 13.00 -6.27 -5.28
CA ASP A 26 13.37 -4.94 -5.76
C ASP A 26 13.17 -4.77 -7.28
N HIS A 27 13.26 -5.86 -8.03
CA HIS A 27 12.99 -5.89 -9.47
C HIS A 27 11.55 -6.31 -9.83
N SER A 28 10.70 -6.58 -8.84
CA SER A 28 9.31 -7.00 -9.06
C SER A 28 8.43 -5.87 -9.58
N LYS A 29 7.37 -6.23 -10.31
CA LYS A 29 6.37 -5.27 -10.81
C LYS A 29 5.68 -4.53 -9.67
N GLU A 30 5.53 -5.18 -8.52
CA GLU A 30 4.88 -4.64 -7.34
C GLU A 30 5.73 -3.59 -6.63
N LYS A 31 7.05 -3.78 -6.55
CA LYS A 31 7.95 -2.73 -6.06
C LYS A 31 7.93 -1.50 -6.98
N TRP A 32 7.90 -1.73 -8.29
CA TRP A 32 7.73 -0.63 -9.26
C TRP A 32 6.37 0.04 -9.17
N PHE A 33 5.29 -0.71 -8.96
CA PHE A 33 3.96 -0.15 -8.71
C PHE A 33 3.96 0.76 -7.49
N ASN A 34 4.58 0.33 -6.38
CA ASN A 34 4.74 1.16 -5.19
C ASN A 34 5.48 2.48 -5.53
N LYS A 35 6.61 2.39 -6.23
CA LYS A 35 7.45 3.53 -6.55
C LYS A 35 6.82 4.50 -7.55
N LEU A 36 6.11 3.99 -8.55
CA LEU A 36 5.57 4.78 -9.66
C LEU A 36 4.15 5.26 -9.41
N ILE A 37 3.34 4.49 -8.70
CA ILE A 37 1.92 4.79 -8.47
C ILE A 37 1.70 5.25 -7.03
N LEU A 38 1.82 4.36 -6.04
CA LEU A 38 1.48 4.66 -4.64
C LEU A 38 2.17 5.93 -4.12
N ARG A 39 3.48 6.04 -4.32
CA ARG A 39 4.28 7.17 -3.82
C ARG A 39 4.04 8.49 -4.56
N ASN A 40 3.43 8.46 -5.74
CA ASN A 40 3.18 9.66 -6.54
C ASN A 40 1.72 10.12 -6.52
N ILE A 41 0.83 9.42 -5.78
CA ILE A 41 -0.53 9.91 -5.56
C ILE A 41 -0.46 11.11 -4.61
N ASN A 42 -0.90 12.28 -5.09
CA ASN A 42 -1.05 13.47 -4.28
C ASN A 42 -2.33 13.37 -3.43
N GLU A 43 -2.20 13.07 -2.13
CA GLU A 43 -3.36 12.94 -1.25
C GLU A 43 -4.17 14.24 -1.09
N ASN A 44 -3.59 15.42 -1.42
CA ASN A 44 -4.33 16.68 -1.38
C ASN A 44 -5.48 16.74 -2.40
N ASP A 45 -5.37 16.00 -3.50
CA ASP A 45 -6.44 15.91 -4.50
C ASP A 45 -7.71 15.26 -3.92
N PHE A 46 -7.56 14.54 -2.80
CA PHE A 46 -8.62 13.85 -2.08
C PHE A 46 -8.98 14.50 -0.75
N LYS A 47 -8.50 15.74 -0.49
CA LYS A 47 -8.72 16.43 0.78
C LYS A 47 -10.20 16.51 1.17
N SER A 48 -11.09 16.68 0.19
CA SER A 48 -12.54 16.73 0.38
C SER A 48 -13.17 15.44 0.92
N LEU A 49 -12.45 14.31 0.87
CA LEU A 49 -12.90 13.03 1.44
C LEU A 49 -12.59 12.89 2.93
N TYR A 50 -11.77 13.78 3.50
CA TYR A 50 -11.39 13.71 4.90
C TYR A 50 -12.44 14.40 5.78
N SER A 51 -12.67 13.80 6.96
CA SER A 51 -13.47 14.45 7.99
C SER A 51 -12.73 15.63 8.62
N GLU A 52 -13.44 16.74 8.79
CA GLU A 52 -13.00 17.89 9.57
C GLU A 52 -12.90 17.53 11.07
N ILE A 53 -13.62 16.50 11.51
CA ILE A 53 -13.61 16.00 12.88
C ILE A 53 -12.44 15.03 13.06
N ALA A 54 -11.71 15.17 14.18
CA ALA A 54 -10.72 14.19 14.59
C ALA A 54 -11.43 12.83 14.84
N SER A 55 -11.16 11.85 13.98
CA SER A 55 -11.66 10.49 14.07
C SER A 55 -10.50 9.50 14.12
N ARG A 56 -10.78 8.21 14.32
CA ARG A 56 -9.73 7.15 14.33
C ARG A 56 -8.89 7.23 13.04
N PRO A 57 -7.60 6.83 13.08
CA PRO A 57 -6.77 6.83 11.88
C PRO A 57 -7.44 6.01 10.77
N ASN A 58 -7.78 6.67 9.68
CA ASN A 58 -8.18 6.00 8.45
C ASN A 58 -6.93 5.44 7.76
N VAL A 59 -7.09 4.37 6.98
CA VAL A 59 -6.09 3.98 5.98
C VAL A 59 -5.82 5.19 5.08
N ALA A 60 -4.55 5.43 4.75
CA ALA A 60 -4.16 6.56 3.91
C ALA A 60 -4.83 6.47 2.52
N VAL A 61 -5.22 7.61 1.95
CA VAL A 61 -6.03 7.62 0.73
C VAL A 61 -5.24 7.12 -0.48
N ASN A 62 -3.93 7.42 -0.53
CA ASN A 62 -3.05 6.87 -1.54
C ASN A 62 -3.06 5.33 -1.57
N ILE A 63 -3.13 4.67 -0.40
CA ILE A 63 -3.24 3.21 -0.29
C ILE A 63 -4.58 2.73 -0.85
N LEU A 64 -5.69 3.38 -0.48
CA LEU A 64 -7.03 3.02 -0.97
C LEU A 64 -7.14 3.17 -2.49
N VAL A 65 -6.70 4.32 -3.03
CA VAL A 65 -6.69 4.59 -4.48
C VAL A 65 -5.78 3.60 -5.19
N SER A 66 -4.58 3.34 -4.66
CA SER A 66 -3.67 2.35 -5.22
C SER A 66 -4.25 0.94 -5.22
N ALA A 67 -4.98 0.54 -4.18
CA ALA A 67 -5.63 -0.77 -4.10
C ALA A 67 -6.71 -0.91 -5.18
N LEU A 68 -7.48 0.15 -5.44
CA LEU A 68 -8.45 0.16 -6.53
C LEU A 68 -7.79 0.08 -7.91
N ILE A 69 -6.71 0.85 -8.14
CA ILE A 69 -5.94 0.76 -9.39
C ILE A 69 -5.38 -0.66 -9.57
N LEU A 70 -4.81 -1.24 -8.52
CA LEU A 70 -4.24 -2.58 -8.54
C LEU A 70 -5.32 -3.65 -8.80
N LYS A 71 -6.52 -3.48 -8.23
CA LYS A 71 -7.69 -4.33 -8.50
C LYS A 71 -8.03 -4.35 -9.98
N GLU A 72 -8.18 -3.18 -10.58
CA GLU A 72 -8.51 -3.04 -12.01
C GLU A 72 -7.40 -3.57 -12.91
N LEU A 73 -6.13 -3.29 -12.58
CA LEU A 73 -4.97 -3.82 -13.33
C LEU A 73 -4.88 -5.35 -13.30
N ARG A 74 -5.37 -5.98 -12.23
CA ARG A 74 -5.38 -7.44 -12.07
C ARG A 74 -6.67 -8.08 -12.58
N GLY A 75 -7.72 -7.30 -12.83
CA GLY A 75 -9.03 -7.81 -13.23
C GLY A 75 -9.69 -8.68 -12.16
N ILE A 76 -9.44 -8.38 -10.87
CA ILE A 76 -9.98 -9.14 -9.74
C ILE A 76 -11.16 -8.44 -9.07
N SER A 77 -11.96 -9.20 -8.36
CA SER A 77 -13.06 -8.68 -7.53
C SER A 77 -12.54 -7.95 -6.28
N TYR A 78 -13.44 -7.25 -5.60
CA TYR A 78 -13.10 -6.59 -4.34
C TYR A 78 -12.78 -7.62 -3.24
N ASP A 79 -13.49 -8.74 -3.19
CA ASP A 79 -13.25 -9.78 -2.18
C ASP A 79 -11.87 -10.42 -2.39
N GLU A 80 -11.48 -10.72 -3.63
CA GLU A 80 -10.14 -11.21 -3.96
C GLU A 80 -9.04 -10.19 -3.65
N LEU A 81 -9.32 -8.89 -3.84
CA LEU A 81 -8.40 -7.83 -3.40
C LEU A 81 -8.19 -7.89 -1.89
N MET A 82 -9.28 -8.02 -1.11
CA MET A 82 -9.19 -8.07 0.35
C MET A 82 -8.41 -9.29 0.82
N GLU A 83 -8.66 -10.48 0.25
CA GLU A 83 -7.88 -11.69 0.52
C GLU A 83 -6.40 -11.49 0.16
N SER A 84 -6.12 -10.89 -1.00
CA SER A 84 -4.76 -10.62 -1.46
C SER A 84 -4.02 -9.65 -0.53
N VAL A 85 -4.69 -8.60 -0.03
CA VAL A 85 -4.12 -7.68 0.95
C VAL A 85 -3.77 -8.38 2.27
N MET A 86 -4.57 -9.37 2.68
CA MET A 86 -4.31 -10.15 3.88
C MET A 86 -3.14 -11.12 3.70
N PHE A 87 -3.10 -11.87 2.60
CA PHE A 87 -2.26 -13.06 2.49
C PHE A 87 -1.21 -13.03 1.37
N ASP A 88 -1.25 -12.07 0.44
CA ASP A 88 -0.26 -11.94 -0.64
C ASP A 88 0.77 -10.84 -0.32
N LEU A 89 2.01 -11.26 -0.06
CA LEU A 89 3.14 -10.35 0.18
C LEU A 89 3.37 -9.38 -0.98
N ARG A 90 3.07 -9.77 -2.23
CA ARG A 90 3.23 -8.91 -3.40
C ARG A 90 2.26 -7.73 -3.36
N PHE A 91 1.02 -7.96 -2.91
CA PHE A 91 0.05 -6.88 -2.70
C PHE A 91 0.48 -5.96 -1.56
N LYS A 92 1.01 -6.53 -0.46
CA LYS A 92 1.56 -5.72 0.64
C LYS A 92 2.70 -4.83 0.15
N VAL A 93 3.61 -5.34 -0.68
CA VAL A 93 4.71 -4.56 -1.27
C VAL A 93 4.17 -3.46 -2.20
N ALA A 94 3.24 -3.79 -3.10
CA ALA A 94 2.63 -2.82 -4.02
C ALA A 94 1.98 -1.66 -3.25
N LEU A 95 1.30 -1.96 -2.14
CA LEU A 95 0.57 -1.01 -1.31
C LEU A 95 1.39 -0.41 -0.17
N GLY A 96 2.68 -0.77 -0.04
CA GLY A 96 3.56 -0.23 1.01
C GLY A 96 3.15 -0.65 2.43
N LEU A 97 2.42 -1.75 2.56
CA LEU A 97 2.06 -2.34 3.84
C LEU A 97 3.26 -3.09 4.37
N VAL A 98 3.67 -2.81 5.61
CA VAL A 98 4.94 -3.29 6.18
C VAL A 98 4.79 -4.39 7.23
N ASN A 99 3.57 -4.57 7.75
CA ASN A 99 3.25 -5.58 8.76
C ASN A 99 2.44 -6.72 8.15
N ILE A 100 2.71 -7.95 8.60
CA ILE A 100 1.94 -9.13 8.18
C ILE A 100 0.60 -9.24 8.93
N GLY A 101 0.47 -8.59 10.09
CA GLY A 101 -0.70 -8.62 10.96
C GLY A 101 -0.23 -8.50 12.40
#